data_AF-A0A8S3ZZ75-F1
#
_entry.id   AF-A0A8S3ZZ75-F1
#
_cell.length_a   1.000
_cell.length_b   1.000
_cell.length_c   1.000
_cell.angle_alpha   90.00
_cell.angle_beta   90.00
_cell.angle_gamma   90.00
#
_symmetry.space_group_name_H-M   'P 1'
#
loop_
_entity.id
_entity.type
_entity.pdbx_description
1 polymer ?
#
loop_
_entity_poly.entity_id
_entity_poly.type
_entity_poly.pdbx_seq_one_letter_code
_entity_poly.pdbx_strand_id
1 'polypeptide(L)'
;MTMDSSSLVTHRRYQVAMKALNSCLYLLLVMFLLLQSMSLDVTSAQKKKLKKSKLAVCRYDRAGSDSPCNTTTNMKVITLQLKKGNLSTCKSTKLITKPCHDNSFAKKRKVKGCVYNKQPWSDCSMDTRTRQREMILVRGDPSLCLPKKTVTKVCKKVCHYVKGEWGPCDVVTNLEQRSLTPRKGDPAQCQSSVESRPCQRRTEELVAAKSNKCRYNLSEWSTCDLRSNTMTQWMTLKSGDPNVCQRSKKLTKKCRLACKFRRGEWSDCDEHTLLMTRVDTLVKGSSKECDLTREITKKCKR
;
A
#
# COMPACT_ATOMS: atom_id res chain seq x y z
N MET A 1 -75.72 -13.42 -39.55
CA MET A 1 -74.27 -13.60 -39.76
C MET A 1 -73.87 -14.93 -39.14
N THR A 2 -74.01 -16.00 -39.90
CA THR A 2 -73.64 -17.37 -39.52
C THR A 2 -72.15 -17.55 -39.81
N MET A 3 -71.33 -17.68 -38.77
CA MET A 3 -69.91 -17.98 -38.94
C MET A 3 -69.73 -19.44 -39.32
N ASP A 4 -69.03 -19.64 -40.44
CA ASP A 4 -68.68 -20.93 -41.05
C ASP A 4 -67.90 -21.82 -40.05
N SER A 5 -68.49 -22.98 -39.76
CA SER A 5 -67.94 -24.03 -38.88
C SER A 5 -66.59 -24.59 -39.36
N SER A 6 -66.23 -24.32 -40.62
CA SER A 6 -64.95 -24.66 -41.24
C SER A 6 -63.74 -23.94 -40.62
N SER A 7 -63.94 -22.74 -40.06
CA SER A 7 -62.85 -21.91 -39.49
C SER A 7 -62.39 -22.37 -38.10
N LEU A 8 -63.27 -23.01 -37.31
CA LEU A 8 -62.96 -23.47 -35.96
C LEU A 8 -62.04 -24.71 -35.93
N VAL A 9 -62.09 -25.53 -36.99
CA VAL A 9 -61.31 -26.77 -37.08
C VAL A 9 -59.84 -26.46 -37.42
N THR A 10 -59.59 -25.50 -38.30
CA THR A 10 -58.23 -25.07 -38.64
C THR A 10 -57.54 -24.40 -37.44
N HIS A 11 -58.24 -23.54 -36.70
CA HIS A 11 -57.67 -22.89 -35.52
C HIS A 11 -57.24 -23.88 -34.42
N ARG A 12 -58.03 -24.94 -34.16
CA ARG A 12 -57.64 -25.99 -33.21
C ARG A 12 -56.40 -26.77 -33.65
N ARG A 13 -56.23 -27.04 -34.95
CA ARG A 13 -55.03 -27.73 -35.47
C ARG A 13 -53.77 -26.88 -35.31
N TYR A 14 -53.85 -25.56 -35.56
CA TYR A 14 -52.71 -24.65 -35.33
C TYR A 14 -52.33 -24.53 -33.86
N GLN A 15 -53.31 -24.52 -32.95
CA GLN A 15 -53.05 -24.40 -31.52
C GLN A 15 -52.35 -25.64 -30.93
N VAL A 16 -52.65 -26.84 -31.45
CA VAL A 16 -51.99 -28.09 -31.05
C VAL A 16 -50.56 -28.15 -31.62
N ALA A 17 -50.36 -27.74 -32.87
CA ALA A 17 -49.04 -27.70 -33.49
C ALA A 17 -48.08 -26.70 -32.78
N MET A 18 -48.57 -25.51 -32.40
CA MET A 18 -47.74 -24.54 -31.67
C MET A 18 -47.34 -25.00 -30.27
N LYS A 19 -48.20 -25.74 -29.56
CA LYS A 19 -47.86 -26.31 -28.24
C LYS A 19 -46.77 -27.38 -28.34
N ALA A 20 -46.78 -28.20 -29.40
CA ALA A 20 -45.75 -29.20 -29.64
C ALA A 20 -44.38 -28.56 -29.94
N LEU A 21 -44.36 -27.49 -30.74
CA LEU A 21 -43.11 -26.77 -31.08
C LEU A 21 -42.51 -26.07 -29.85
N ASN A 22 -43.32 -25.43 -29.01
CA ASN A 22 -42.83 -24.80 -27.78
C ASN A 22 -42.29 -25.81 -26.77
N SER A 23 -42.94 -26.98 -26.64
CA SER A 23 -42.45 -28.04 -25.76
C SER A 23 -41.10 -28.60 -26.24
N CYS A 24 -40.94 -28.78 -27.56
CA CYS A 24 -39.68 -29.22 -28.15
C CYS A 24 -38.56 -28.19 -27.97
N LEU A 25 -38.86 -26.90 -28.17
CA LEU A 25 -37.90 -25.81 -27.97
C LEU A 25 -37.43 -25.72 -26.50
N TYR A 26 -38.34 -25.93 -25.55
CA TYR A 26 -38.04 -25.91 -24.12
C TYR A 26 -37.11 -27.07 -23.73
N LEU A 27 -37.36 -28.28 -24.25
CA LEU A 27 -36.49 -29.43 -24.02
C LEU A 27 -35.08 -29.22 -24.60
N LEU A 28 -34.96 -28.63 -25.79
CA LEU A 28 -33.66 -28.28 -26.37
C LEU A 28 -32.91 -27.23 -25.55
N LEU A 29 -33.62 -26.23 -25.01
CA LEU A 29 -33.04 -25.19 -24.15
C LEU A 29 -32.55 -25.77 -22.82
N VAL A 30 -33.32 -26.67 -22.20
CA VAL A 30 -32.93 -27.37 -20.97
C VAL A 30 -31.71 -28.26 -21.22
N MET A 31 -31.69 -29.01 -22.33
CA MET A 31 -30.52 -29.84 -22.70
C MET A 31 -29.27 -28.98 -22.96
N PHE A 32 -29.42 -27.82 -23.60
CA PHE A 32 -28.31 -26.90 -23.83
C PHE A 32 -27.78 -26.29 -22.51
N LEU A 33 -28.66 -25.93 -21.58
CA LEU A 33 -28.28 -25.44 -20.24
C LEU A 33 -27.58 -26.52 -19.41
N LEU A 34 -28.05 -27.77 -19.48
CA LEU A 34 -27.39 -28.91 -18.83
C LEU A 34 -25.99 -29.17 -19.42
N LEU A 35 -25.82 -29.10 -20.75
CA LEU A 35 -24.53 -29.21 -21.42
C LEU A 35 -23.55 -28.08 -21.04
N GLN A 36 -24.03 -26.84 -20.87
CA GLN A 36 -23.20 -25.73 -20.42
C GLN A 36 -22.73 -25.90 -18.97
N SER A 37 -23.56 -26.50 -18.10
CA SER A 37 -23.20 -26.74 -16.69
C SER A 37 -22.05 -27.74 -16.53
N MET A 38 -21.95 -28.77 -17.37
CA MET A 38 -20.88 -29.77 -17.28
C MET A 38 -19.52 -29.28 -17.81
N SER A 39 -19.47 -28.16 -18.54
CA SER A 39 -18.23 -27.62 -19.13
C SER A 39 -17.47 -26.66 -18.20
N LEU A 40 -18.08 -26.18 -17.12
CA LEU A 40 -17.49 -25.16 -16.25
C LEU A 40 -16.64 -25.72 -15.09
N ASP A 41 -16.75 -27.00 -14.75
CA ASP A 41 -16.08 -27.57 -13.57
C ASP A 41 -14.67 -28.13 -13.82
N VAL A 42 -14.26 -28.35 -15.08
CA VAL A 42 -12.97 -28.98 -15.39
C VAL A 42 -11.76 -28.03 -15.27
N THR A 43 -11.98 -26.70 -15.22
CA THR A 43 -10.85 -25.74 -15.27
C THR A 43 -10.43 -25.14 -13.92
N SER A 44 -11.15 -25.42 -12.82
CA SER A 44 -10.84 -24.82 -11.50
C SER A 44 -9.84 -25.65 -10.66
N ALA A 45 -9.73 -26.96 -10.89
CA ALA A 45 -8.85 -27.85 -10.12
C ALA A 45 -7.38 -27.84 -10.59
N GLN A 46 -7.10 -27.49 -11.85
CA GLN A 46 -5.73 -27.44 -12.39
C GLN A 46 -5.02 -26.10 -12.14
N LYS A 47 -5.74 -25.00 -11.86
CA LYS A 47 -5.13 -23.67 -11.59
C LYS A 47 -4.59 -23.47 -10.18
N LYS A 48 -4.85 -24.38 -9.23
CA LYS A 48 -4.32 -24.30 -7.86
C LYS A 48 -2.95 -24.99 -7.66
N LYS A 49 -2.44 -25.75 -8.63
CA LYS A 49 -1.08 -26.33 -8.58
C LYS A 49 0.00 -25.48 -9.27
N LEU A 50 -0.36 -24.42 -10.01
CA LEU A 50 0.60 -23.55 -10.72
C LEU A 50 0.93 -22.22 -10.02
N LYS A 51 0.58 -22.07 -8.73
CA LYS A 51 0.72 -20.80 -8.00
C LYS A 51 1.59 -20.90 -6.74
N LYS A 52 2.72 -21.59 -6.85
CA LYS A 52 3.89 -21.40 -5.95
C LYS A 52 5.12 -22.13 -6.50
N SER A 53 5.43 -21.98 -7.79
CA SER A 53 6.83 -22.12 -8.21
C SER A 53 7.57 -20.97 -7.53
N LYS A 54 8.09 -21.25 -6.33
CA LYS A 54 9.01 -20.38 -5.62
C LYS A 54 10.11 -20.08 -6.64
N LEU A 55 10.14 -18.86 -7.21
CA LEU A 55 11.28 -18.34 -7.94
C LEU A 55 12.50 -18.81 -7.16
N ALA A 56 13.34 -19.63 -7.80
CA ALA A 56 14.44 -20.30 -7.14
C ALA A 56 15.41 -19.22 -6.66
N VAL A 57 15.24 -18.79 -5.41
CA VAL A 57 16.08 -17.75 -4.82
C VAL A 57 17.48 -18.33 -4.70
N CYS A 58 18.41 -17.83 -5.51
CA CYS A 58 19.83 -18.14 -5.42
C CYS A 58 20.32 -17.79 -4.00
N ARG A 59 20.69 -18.81 -3.22
CA ARG A 59 21.31 -18.63 -1.90
C ARG A 59 22.79 -18.91 -2.02
N TYR A 60 23.60 -17.97 -1.54
CA TYR A 60 25.05 -18.08 -1.48
C TYR A 60 25.49 -18.31 -0.04
N ASP A 61 26.65 -18.91 0.17
CA ASP A 61 27.23 -19.06 1.51
C ASP A 61 27.47 -17.70 2.17
N ARG A 62 27.30 -17.64 3.49
CA ARG A 62 27.51 -16.41 4.26
C ARG A 62 28.98 -16.13 4.52
N ALA A 63 29.79 -17.18 4.60
CA ALA A 63 31.24 -17.09 4.67
C ALA A 63 31.77 -17.18 3.24
N GLY A 64 32.40 -16.11 2.77
CA GLY A 64 33.10 -16.09 1.49
C GLY A 64 34.61 -16.10 1.69
N SER A 65 35.34 -16.34 0.62
CA SER A 65 36.79 -16.13 0.60
C SER A 65 37.07 -14.65 0.33
N ASP A 66 37.83 -14.03 1.22
CA ASP A 66 38.24 -12.64 1.10
C ASP A 66 39.43 -12.52 0.15
N SER A 67 39.39 -11.55 -0.78
CA SER A 67 40.56 -11.14 -1.55
C SER A 67 41.55 -10.37 -0.68
N PRO A 68 42.84 -10.28 -1.07
CA PRO A 68 43.74 -9.30 -0.49
C PRO A 68 43.16 -7.88 -0.61
N CYS A 69 43.47 -7.04 0.36
CA CYS A 69 43.03 -5.64 0.38
C CYS A 69 43.78 -4.85 -0.69
N ASN A 70 43.05 -4.12 -1.54
CA ASN A 70 43.67 -3.17 -2.47
C ASN A 70 43.99 -1.87 -1.72
N THR A 71 45.29 -1.57 -1.56
CA THR A 71 45.78 -0.42 -0.80
C THR A 71 45.39 0.92 -1.41
N THR A 72 45.25 1.02 -2.73
CA THR A 72 44.85 2.25 -3.43
C THR A 72 43.39 2.62 -3.19
N THR A 73 42.51 1.61 -3.08
CA THR A 73 41.05 1.82 -2.98
C THR A 73 40.48 1.54 -1.59
N ASN A 74 41.29 0.99 -0.68
CA ASN A 74 40.90 0.52 0.65
C ASN A 74 39.68 -0.43 0.62
N MET A 75 39.60 -1.28 -0.41
CA MET A 75 38.48 -2.18 -0.66
C MET A 75 38.98 -3.61 -0.87
N LYS A 76 38.20 -4.59 -0.39
CA LYS A 76 38.39 -6.02 -0.65
C LYS A 76 37.13 -6.63 -1.25
N VAL A 77 37.31 -7.64 -2.07
CA VAL A 77 36.21 -8.38 -2.70
C VAL A 77 36.02 -9.70 -1.96
N ILE A 78 34.79 -9.99 -1.58
CA ILE A 78 34.39 -11.24 -0.94
C ILE A 78 33.66 -12.10 -1.96
N THR A 79 34.20 -13.28 -2.24
CA THR A 79 33.61 -14.23 -3.18
C THR A 79 32.72 -15.21 -2.42
N LEU A 80 31.41 -15.13 -2.65
CA LEU A 80 30.42 -16.06 -2.08
C LEU A 80 30.10 -17.17 -3.09
N GLN A 81 30.18 -18.42 -2.65
CA GLN A 81 29.83 -19.58 -3.47
C GLN A 81 28.32 -19.85 -3.42
N LEU A 82 27.74 -20.33 -4.52
CA LEU A 82 26.33 -20.68 -4.58
C LEU A 82 26.04 -21.96 -3.76
N LYS A 83 25.21 -21.83 -2.72
CA LYS A 83 24.77 -22.94 -1.86
C LYS A 83 23.50 -23.63 -2.36
N LYS A 84 22.56 -22.86 -2.93
CA LYS A 84 21.28 -23.38 -3.44
C LYS A 84 20.76 -22.53 -4.58
N GLY A 85 20.46 -23.15 -5.72
CA GLY A 85 19.94 -22.49 -6.91
C GLY A 85 20.23 -23.33 -8.15
N ASN A 86 19.59 -23.03 -9.29
CA ASN A 86 19.93 -23.68 -10.56
C ASN A 86 21.06 -22.90 -11.23
N LEU A 87 22.13 -23.58 -11.62
CA LEU A 87 23.31 -23.01 -12.30
C LEU A 87 22.97 -22.33 -13.63
N SER A 88 21.87 -22.70 -14.29
CA SER A 88 21.41 -22.01 -15.51
C SER A 88 20.84 -20.60 -15.24
N THR A 89 20.38 -20.35 -14.01
CA THR A 89 19.76 -19.08 -13.60
C THR A 89 20.59 -18.26 -12.61
N CYS A 90 21.41 -18.94 -11.82
CA CYS A 90 22.21 -18.37 -10.75
C CYS A 90 23.68 -18.45 -11.14
N LYS A 91 24.41 -17.35 -10.97
CA LYS A 91 25.87 -17.37 -11.08
C LYS A 91 26.44 -18.31 -10.00
N SER A 92 27.46 -19.08 -10.35
CA SER A 92 28.16 -19.97 -9.41
C SER A 92 28.80 -19.19 -8.26
N THR A 93 29.27 -17.96 -8.54
CA THR A 93 29.85 -17.04 -7.57
C THR A 93 29.14 -15.69 -7.55
N LYS A 94 29.10 -15.08 -6.37
CA LYS A 94 28.66 -13.69 -6.16
C LYS A 94 29.77 -12.90 -5.50
N LEU A 95 30.20 -11.84 -6.15
CA LEU A 95 31.21 -10.92 -5.63
C LEU A 95 30.54 -9.80 -4.84
N ILE A 96 31.05 -9.53 -3.63
CA ILE A 96 30.63 -8.40 -2.80
C ILE A 96 31.86 -7.59 -2.44
N THR A 97 31.88 -6.32 -2.82
CA THR A 97 32.94 -5.40 -2.40
C THR A 97 32.61 -4.81 -1.03
N LYS A 98 33.54 -4.91 -0.10
CA LYS A 98 33.47 -4.26 1.21
C LYS A 98 34.74 -3.44 1.42
N PRO A 99 34.69 -2.35 2.20
CA PRO A 99 35.92 -1.71 2.64
C PRO A 99 36.79 -2.74 3.36
N CYS A 100 38.11 -2.63 3.20
CA CYS A 100 39.01 -3.46 3.98
C CYS A 100 38.67 -3.23 5.45
N HIS A 101 38.37 -4.32 6.14
CA HIS A 101 38.07 -4.23 7.55
C HIS A 101 39.37 -3.78 8.20
N ASP A 102 39.46 -2.52 8.62
CA ASP A 102 40.50 -2.17 9.57
C ASP A 102 40.29 -3.15 10.72
N ASN A 103 41.30 -3.98 10.98
CA ASN A 103 41.43 -4.73 12.22
C ASN A 103 41.63 -3.76 13.42
N SER A 104 41.33 -2.47 13.25
CA SER A 104 41.00 -1.51 14.28
C SER A 104 39.66 -1.83 14.98
N PHE A 105 39.44 -3.11 15.32
CA PHE A 105 39.02 -3.42 16.69
C PHE A 105 40.13 -3.10 17.70
N ALA A 106 41.21 -2.41 17.31
CA ALA A 106 41.81 -1.35 18.12
C ALA A 106 40.69 -0.75 18.92
N LYS A 107 40.62 -1.16 20.20
CA LYS A 107 39.60 -0.82 21.18
C LYS A 107 39.06 0.52 20.77
N LYS A 108 37.84 0.61 20.19
CA LYS A 108 37.22 1.91 19.91
C LYS A 108 37.42 2.64 21.22
N ARG A 109 38.39 3.57 21.26
CA ARG A 109 38.76 4.28 22.49
C ARG A 109 37.41 4.76 22.93
N LYS A 110 36.89 4.21 24.04
CA LYS A 110 35.51 4.42 24.47
C LYS A 110 35.36 5.92 24.37
N VAL A 111 34.70 6.42 23.32
CA VAL A 111 34.41 7.83 23.20
C VAL A 111 33.76 8.10 24.54
N LYS A 112 34.30 9.05 25.31
CA LYS A 112 33.86 9.36 26.68
C LYS A 112 32.42 9.88 26.61
N GLY A 113 31.50 9.04 26.18
CA GLY A 113 30.10 9.31 26.06
C GLY A 113 29.52 9.27 27.45
N CYS A 114 28.47 10.07 27.62
CA CYS A 114 27.70 10.15 28.83
C CYS A 114 27.21 8.74 29.24
N VAL A 115 27.77 8.21 30.32
CA VAL A 115 27.36 6.96 30.95
C VAL A 115 26.33 7.31 32.00
N TYR A 116 25.16 6.69 31.92
CA TYR A 116 24.08 6.91 32.87
C TYR A 116 23.74 5.63 33.63
N ASN A 117 23.48 5.77 34.92
CA ASN A 117 22.83 4.73 35.72
C ASN A 117 21.34 4.69 35.35
N LYS A 118 20.81 3.50 35.12
CA LYS A 118 19.43 3.30 34.70
C LYS A 118 18.60 3.00 35.93
N GLN A 119 17.72 3.90 36.30
CA GLN A 119 16.76 3.64 37.36
C GLN A 119 15.75 2.56 36.92
N PRO A 120 15.04 1.95 37.88
CA PRO A 120 13.89 1.08 37.61
C PRO A 120 12.87 1.78 36.69
N TRP A 121 12.11 0.98 35.94
CA TRP A 121 10.99 1.52 35.18
C TRP A 121 9.87 1.90 36.13
N SER A 122 9.22 3.03 35.87
CA SER A 122 7.92 3.36 36.45
C SER A 122 6.90 2.29 36.09
N ASP A 123 5.78 2.29 36.82
CA ASP A 123 4.59 1.57 36.41
C ASP A 123 4.09 2.04 35.05
N CYS A 124 3.33 1.16 34.39
CA CYS A 124 2.73 1.47 33.11
C CYS A 124 1.54 2.41 33.30
N SER A 125 1.58 3.60 32.71
CA SER A 125 0.41 4.47 32.62
C SER A 125 -0.61 3.85 31.67
N MET A 126 -1.83 3.63 32.16
CA MET A 126 -2.92 3.02 31.38
C MET A 126 -3.39 3.92 30.23
N ASP A 127 -3.39 5.24 30.44
CA ASP A 127 -3.85 6.23 29.46
C ASP A 127 -2.90 6.32 28.26
N THR A 128 -1.60 6.44 28.54
CA THR A 128 -0.58 6.63 27.49
C THR A 128 -0.04 5.30 26.95
N ARG A 129 -0.26 4.19 27.68
CA ARG A 129 0.36 2.88 27.44
C ARG A 129 1.90 2.97 27.38
N THR A 130 2.47 3.89 28.14
CA THR A 130 3.91 4.08 28.26
C THR A 130 4.37 4.00 29.71
N ARG A 131 5.62 3.61 29.88
CA ARG A 131 6.35 3.70 31.15
C ARG A 131 7.63 4.47 30.92
N GLN A 132 8.08 5.13 31.96
CA GLN A 132 9.24 6.00 31.92
C GLN A 132 10.31 5.46 32.86
N ARG A 133 11.56 5.78 32.59
CA ARG A 133 12.61 5.63 33.60
C ARG A 133 13.58 6.77 33.50
N GLU A 134 14.18 7.07 34.62
CA GLU A 134 15.20 8.08 34.71
C GLU A 134 16.58 7.47 34.48
N MET A 135 17.42 8.22 33.79
CA MET A 135 18.82 7.91 33.57
C MET A 135 19.63 9.04 34.18
N ILE A 136 20.39 8.73 35.24
CA ILE A 136 21.19 9.69 36.01
C ILE A 136 22.65 9.60 35.54
N LEU A 137 23.29 10.72 35.21
CA LEU A 137 24.66 10.74 34.72
C LEU A 137 25.63 10.22 35.79
N VAL A 138 26.44 9.21 35.44
CA VAL A 138 27.49 8.64 36.31
C VAL A 138 28.87 9.12 35.86
N ARG A 139 29.09 9.22 34.55
CA ARG A 139 30.38 9.63 33.97
C ARG A 139 30.16 10.37 32.65
N GLY A 140 30.76 11.53 32.51
CA GLY A 140 30.67 12.37 31.31
C GLY A 140 30.95 13.83 31.68
N ASP A 141 31.13 14.68 30.67
CA ASP A 141 31.27 16.12 30.87
C ASP A 141 29.88 16.75 31.11
N PRO A 142 29.61 17.41 32.25
CA PRO A 142 28.32 18.04 32.54
C PRO A 142 27.91 19.14 31.53
N SER A 143 28.86 19.73 30.80
CA SER A 143 28.57 20.73 29.75
C SER A 143 28.01 20.10 28.48
N LEU A 144 28.36 18.83 28.20
CA LEU A 144 27.93 18.08 27.01
C LEU A 144 26.82 17.07 27.32
N CYS A 145 26.70 16.67 28.59
CA CYS A 145 25.81 15.62 29.05
C CYS A 145 24.74 16.20 29.98
N LEU A 146 23.47 15.92 29.67
CA LEU A 146 22.38 16.22 30.60
C LEU A 146 22.60 15.47 31.92
N PRO A 147 22.47 16.11 33.09
CA PRO A 147 22.66 15.45 34.38
C PRO A 147 21.63 14.32 34.59
N LYS A 148 20.44 14.49 34.03
CA LYS A 148 19.34 13.55 34.07
C LYS A 148 18.60 13.55 32.74
N LYS A 149 18.19 12.37 32.28
CA LYS A 149 17.28 12.25 31.13
C LYS A 149 16.24 11.16 31.36
N THR A 150 15.04 11.38 30.83
CA THR A 150 13.95 10.42 30.92
C THR A 150 13.83 9.64 29.62
N VAL A 151 13.70 8.32 29.72
CA VAL A 151 13.45 7.45 28.57
C VAL A 151 12.05 6.89 28.68
N THR A 152 11.23 7.15 27.68
CA THR A 152 9.88 6.60 27.55
C THR A 152 9.91 5.35 26.68
N LYS A 153 9.23 4.30 27.11
CA LYS A 153 8.98 3.10 26.30
C LYS A 153 7.52 2.72 26.35
N VAL A 154 7.01 2.20 25.24
CA VAL A 154 5.70 1.56 25.19
C VAL A 154 5.70 0.37 26.13
N CYS A 155 4.66 0.24 26.94
CA CYS A 155 4.53 -0.88 27.84
C CYS A 155 4.44 -2.17 27.06
N LYS A 156 5.04 -3.23 27.61
CA LYS A 156 4.72 -4.58 27.12
C LYS A 156 3.23 -4.79 27.39
N LYS A 157 2.49 -5.29 26.40
CA LYS A 157 1.05 -5.55 26.56
C LYS A 157 0.86 -6.46 27.77
N VAL A 158 0.25 -5.93 28.83
CA VAL A 158 -0.04 -6.68 30.07
C VAL A 158 -1.05 -7.77 29.76
N CYS A 159 -2.06 -7.40 28.98
CA CYS A 159 -3.10 -8.31 28.50
C CYS A 159 -2.75 -8.82 27.10
N HIS A 160 -2.63 -10.14 26.99
CA HIS A 160 -2.61 -10.82 25.70
C HIS A 160 -4.03 -11.26 25.37
N TYR A 161 -4.57 -10.87 24.21
CA TYR A 161 -5.92 -11.25 23.80
C TYR A 161 -5.89 -12.33 22.71
N VAL A 162 -6.77 -13.31 22.81
CA VAL A 162 -7.18 -14.15 21.68
C VAL A 162 -8.14 -13.33 20.83
N LYS A 163 -7.86 -13.29 19.53
CA LYS A 163 -8.70 -12.62 18.56
C LYS A 163 -9.73 -13.65 18.06
N GLY A 164 -11.00 -13.36 18.27
CA GLY A 164 -12.09 -14.13 17.67
C GLY A 164 -12.13 -13.97 16.15
N GLU A 165 -13.00 -14.75 15.52
CA GLU A 165 -13.31 -14.58 14.10
C GLU A 165 -13.98 -13.22 13.85
N TRP A 166 -13.79 -12.69 12.65
CA TRP A 166 -14.53 -11.50 12.25
C TRP A 166 -15.98 -11.88 12.00
N GLY A 167 -16.89 -11.16 12.66
CA GLY A 167 -18.31 -11.24 12.41
C GLY A 167 -18.67 -10.75 11.01
N PRO A 168 -19.92 -10.95 10.58
CA PRO A 168 -20.40 -10.46 9.29
C PRO A 168 -20.26 -8.94 9.19
N CYS A 169 -20.09 -8.44 7.97
CA CYS A 169 -20.07 -7.02 7.69
C CYS A 169 -21.46 -6.42 7.94
N ASP A 170 -21.54 -5.41 8.80
CA ASP A 170 -22.76 -4.62 8.96
C ASP A 170 -22.92 -3.70 7.74
N VAL A 171 -24.05 -3.84 7.05
CA VAL A 171 -24.38 -3.09 5.82
C VAL A 171 -24.59 -1.60 6.07
N VAL A 172 -25.01 -1.21 7.28
CA VAL A 172 -25.30 0.18 7.62
C VAL A 172 -24.02 0.92 7.96
N THR A 173 -23.21 0.35 8.86
CA THR A 173 -21.98 0.99 9.32
C THR A 173 -20.76 0.70 8.44
N ASN A 174 -20.84 -0.31 7.56
CA ASN A 174 -19.74 -0.81 6.75
C ASN A 174 -18.51 -1.22 7.60
N LEU A 175 -18.77 -1.72 8.81
CA LEU A 175 -17.78 -2.24 9.74
C LEU A 175 -18.04 -3.72 10.02
N GLU A 176 -16.96 -4.47 10.19
CA GLU A 176 -17.00 -5.81 10.79
C GLU A 176 -16.35 -5.74 12.17
N GLN A 177 -16.85 -6.56 13.10
CA GLN A 177 -16.43 -6.57 14.50
C GLN A 177 -15.90 -7.96 14.90
N ARG A 178 -14.99 -8.01 15.87
CA ARG A 178 -14.59 -9.26 16.52
C ARG A 178 -14.40 -9.08 18.02
N SER A 179 -14.60 -10.16 18.76
CA SER A 179 -14.30 -10.20 20.19
C SER A 179 -12.80 -10.38 20.46
N LEU A 180 -12.29 -9.66 21.44
CA LEU A 180 -10.97 -9.84 22.03
C LEU A 180 -11.14 -10.41 23.44
N THR A 181 -10.78 -11.68 23.63
CA THR A 181 -10.85 -12.34 24.94
C THR A 181 -9.47 -12.43 25.58
N PRO A 182 -9.29 -12.05 26.85
CA PRO A 182 -8.00 -12.09 27.51
C PRO A 182 -7.51 -13.54 27.66
N ARG A 183 -6.32 -13.84 27.14
CA ARG A 183 -5.60 -15.12 27.26
C ARG A 183 -4.67 -15.15 28.47
N LYS A 184 -4.02 -14.02 28.75
CA LYS A 184 -3.02 -13.88 29.82
C LYS A 184 -3.04 -12.45 30.35
N GLY A 185 -3.02 -12.31 31.66
CA GLY A 185 -3.08 -11.04 32.39
C GLY A 185 -3.96 -11.19 33.63
N ASP A 186 -3.94 -10.20 34.50
CA ASP A 186 -4.84 -10.12 35.65
C ASP A 186 -6.27 -9.87 35.17
N PRO A 187 -7.26 -10.74 35.51
CA PRO A 187 -8.65 -10.56 35.11
C PRO A 187 -9.26 -9.23 35.59
N ALA A 188 -8.75 -8.63 36.68
CA ALA A 188 -9.22 -7.32 37.14
C ALA A 188 -8.81 -6.18 36.18
N GLN A 189 -7.70 -6.32 35.45
CA GLN A 189 -7.17 -5.31 34.53
C GLN A 189 -7.50 -5.60 33.05
N CYS A 190 -7.77 -6.86 32.73
CA CYS A 190 -7.95 -7.33 31.35
C CYS A 190 -9.41 -7.69 31.08
N GLN A 191 -10.20 -6.72 30.64
CA GLN A 191 -11.59 -6.95 30.24
C GLN A 191 -11.70 -7.34 28.76
N SER A 192 -12.68 -8.18 28.43
CA SER A 192 -13.03 -8.47 27.05
C SER A 192 -13.49 -7.20 26.34
N SER A 193 -13.04 -7.00 25.11
CA SER A 193 -13.38 -5.82 24.30
C SER A 193 -13.72 -6.23 22.87
N VAL A 194 -14.32 -5.30 22.12
CA VAL A 194 -14.64 -5.50 20.70
C VAL A 194 -13.74 -4.61 19.85
N GLU A 195 -13.14 -5.20 18.82
CA GLU A 195 -12.35 -4.48 17.81
C GLU A 195 -13.18 -4.37 16.54
N SER A 196 -13.33 -3.17 15.99
CA SER A 196 -14.00 -2.92 14.72
C SER A 196 -12.99 -2.55 13.62
N ARG A 197 -13.30 -2.90 12.37
CA ARG A 197 -12.57 -2.42 11.20
C ARG A 197 -13.51 -2.25 10.00
N PRO A 198 -13.14 -1.42 9.00
CA PRO A 198 -13.90 -1.33 7.76
C PRO A 198 -13.94 -2.69 7.06
N CYS A 199 -15.13 -3.04 6.54
CA CYS A 199 -15.28 -4.26 5.78
C CYS A 199 -14.33 -4.26 4.58
N GLN A 200 -13.61 -5.36 4.38
CA GLN A 200 -12.94 -5.62 3.11
C GLN A 200 -14.00 -5.92 2.05
N ARG A 201 -14.65 -4.88 1.52
CA ARG A 201 -15.40 -5.04 0.27
C ARG A 201 -14.41 -5.57 -0.76
N ARG A 202 -14.59 -6.80 -1.23
CA ARG A 202 -13.93 -7.22 -2.46
C ARG A 202 -14.30 -6.19 -3.49
N THR A 203 -13.30 -5.62 -4.13
CA THR A 203 -13.47 -4.62 -5.19
C THR A 203 -14.48 -5.08 -6.25
N GLU A 204 -14.69 -6.39 -6.38
CA GLU A 204 -15.65 -7.08 -7.23
C GLU A 204 -17.13 -6.70 -6.95
N GLU A 205 -17.55 -6.47 -5.70
CA GLU A 205 -18.96 -6.19 -5.38
C GLU A 205 -19.31 -4.69 -5.61
N LEU A 206 -18.33 -3.81 -5.43
CA LEU A 206 -18.39 -2.42 -5.94
C LEU A 206 -18.29 -2.35 -7.48
N VAL A 207 -17.96 -3.46 -8.16
CA VAL A 207 -17.96 -3.54 -9.61
C VAL A 207 -19.35 -3.90 -10.15
N ALA A 208 -20.12 -4.77 -9.48
CA ALA A 208 -21.39 -5.30 -9.96
C ALA A 208 -22.57 -4.29 -9.97
N ALA A 209 -22.68 -3.36 -9.01
CA ALA A 209 -23.72 -2.31 -9.04
C ALA A 209 -23.41 -1.15 -10.04
N LYS A 210 -22.35 -1.32 -10.83
CA LYS A 210 -21.86 -0.45 -11.90
C LYS A 210 -22.55 -0.58 -13.26
N SER A 211 -23.80 -1.00 -13.39
CA SER A 211 -24.41 -1.26 -14.71
C SER A 211 -24.57 -0.02 -15.61
N ASN A 212 -24.32 1.20 -15.07
CA ASN A 212 -24.19 2.45 -15.84
C ASN A 212 -22.79 3.10 -15.74
N LYS A 213 -21.72 2.33 -15.50
CA LYS A 213 -20.34 2.87 -15.47
C LYS A 213 -19.95 3.38 -16.85
N CYS A 214 -19.96 4.70 -17.01
CA CYS A 214 -19.15 5.38 -18.02
C CYS A 214 -17.73 4.77 -18.02
N ARG A 215 -17.39 4.03 -19.08
CA ARG A 215 -16.07 3.47 -19.30
C ARG A 215 -15.26 4.48 -20.10
N TYR A 216 -14.04 4.74 -19.67
CA TYR A 216 -13.16 5.70 -20.33
C TYR A 216 -11.87 5.03 -20.77
N ASN A 217 -11.29 5.47 -21.88
CA ASN A 217 -9.91 5.18 -22.26
C ASN A 217 -9.01 6.22 -21.57
N LEU A 218 -7.90 5.77 -20.97
CA LEU A 218 -6.88 6.66 -20.41
C LEU A 218 -5.83 6.96 -21.49
N SER A 219 -5.54 8.24 -21.71
CA SER A 219 -4.39 8.67 -22.52
C SER A 219 -3.07 8.42 -21.79
N GLU A 220 -1.94 8.71 -22.41
CA GLU A 220 -0.68 8.86 -21.68
C GLU A 220 -0.71 10.09 -20.76
N TRP A 221 0.12 10.08 -19.71
CA TRP A 221 0.33 11.26 -18.88
C TRP A 221 1.11 12.31 -19.67
N SER A 222 0.71 13.57 -19.58
CA SER A 222 1.50 14.68 -20.09
C SER A 222 2.87 14.72 -19.41
N THR A 223 3.82 15.41 -20.05
CA THR A 223 5.04 15.85 -19.37
C THR A 223 4.69 16.62 -18.10
N CYS A 224 5.60 16.57 -17.12
CA CYS A 224 5.42 17.30 -15.88
C CYS A 224 5.57 18.80 -16.14
N ASP A 225 4.55 19.59 -15.83
CA ASP A 225 4.70 21.03 -15.75
C ASP A 225 5.40 21.37 -14.42
N LEU A 226 6.66 21.79 -14.51
CA LEU A 226 7.49 22.11 -13.35
C LEU A 226 6.97 23.32 -12.57
N ARG A 227 6.23 24.24 -13.22
CA ARG A 227 5.69 25.45 -12.59
C ARG A 227 4.52 25.12 -11.68
N SER A 228 3.54 24.36 -12.19
CA SER A 228 2.40 23.91 -11.38
C SER A 228 2.71 22.66 -10.55
N ASN A 229 3.82 21.98 -10.84
CA ASN A 229 4.19 20.68 -10.30
C ASN A 229 3.08 19.62 -10.49
N THR A 230 2.41 19.69 -11.65
CA THR A 230 1.35 18.75 -12.01
C THR A 230 1.54 18.19 -13.40
N MET A 231 1.09 16.95 -13.58
CA MET A 231 0.91 16.31 -14.87
C MET A 231 -0.58 16.03 -15.06
N THR A 232 -1.01 16.06 -16.30
CA THR A 232 -2.41 15.91 -16.67
C THR A 232 -2.59 14.72 -17.59
N GLN A 233 -3.71 14.01 -17.45
CA GLN A 233 -4.08 12.88 -18.29
C GLN A 233 -5.54 13.04 -18.68
N TRP A 234 -5.86 12.81 -19.94
CA TRP A 234 -7.22 12.86 -20.43
C TRP A 234 -7.85 11.47 -20.39
N MET A 235 -9.10 11.42 -19.97
CA MET A 235 -9.96 10.25 -20.03
C MET A 235 -11.05 10.49 -21.05
N THR A 236 -11.07 9.76 -22.16
CA THR A 236 -12.10 9.89 -23.20
C THR A 236 -13.14 8.80 -23.08
N LEU A 237 -14.43 9.13 -23.24
CA LEU A 237 -15.51 8.17 -23.06
C LEU A 237 -15.42 7.06 -24.11
N LYS A 238 -15.29 5.81 -23.65
CA LYS A 238 -15.28 4.59 -24.47
C LYS A 238 -16.68 4.00 -24.61
N SER A 239 -17.48 4.01 -23.54
CA SER A 239 -18.83 3.43 -23.50
C SER A 239 -19.64 4.02 -22.35
N GLY A 240 -20.92 4.30 -22.58
CA GLY A 240 -21.85 4.95 -21.64
C GLY A 240 -22.73 5.98 -22.37
N ASP A 241 -23.85 6.37 -21.77
CA ASP A 241 -24.75 7.38 -22.34
C ASP A 241 -24.08 8.77 -22.31
N PRO A 242 -23.90 9.46 -23.45
CA PRO A 242 -23.28 10.79 -23.49
C PRO A 242 -24.07 11.89 -22.75
N ASN A 243 -25.36 11.67 -22.46
CA ASN A 243 -26.18 12.61 -21.68
C ASN A 243 -25.93 12.47 -20.17
N VAL A 244 -25.47 11.30 -19.72
CA VAL A 244 -25.16 11.01 -18.31
C VAL A 244 -23.65 11.08 -18.04
N CYS A 245 -22.85 10.68 -19.02
CA CYS A 245 -21.40 10.57 -18.95
C CYS A 245 -20.73 11.75 -19.66
N GLN A 246 -19.88 12.49 -18.94
CA GLN A 246 -19.01 13.50 -19.57
C GLN A 246 -18.17 12.85 -20.68
N ARG A 247 -18.13 13.46 -21.87
CA ARG A 247 -17.37 12.96 -23.03
C ARG A 247 -15.88 12.85 -22.75
N SER A 248 -15.32 13.79 -21.99
CA SER A 248 -13.92 13.77 -21.55
C SER A 248 -13.79 14.23 -20.10
N LYS A 249 -12.80 13.68 -19.39
CA LYS A 249 -12.42 14.09 -18.03
C LYS A 249 -10.93 14.34 -17.97
N LYS A 250 -10.52 15.38 -17.22
CA LYS A 250 -9.12 15.70 -16.96
C LYS A 250 -8.73 15.16 -15.59
N LEU A 251 -7.74 14.27 -15.55
CA LEU A 251 -7.08 13.84 -14.32
C LEU A 251 -5.83 14.69 -14.10
N THR A 252 -5.62 15.13 -12.87
CA THR A 252 -4.43 15.88 -12.47
C THR A 252 -3.71 15.13 -11.36
N LYS A 253 -2.38 14.99 -11.49
CA LYS A 253 -1.54 14.32 -10.49
C LYS A 253 -0.28 15.14 -10.23
N LYS A 254 0.21 15.14 -9.00
CA LYS A 254 1.49 15.79 -8.66
C LYS A 254 2.66 15.03 -9.26
N CYS A 255 3.66 15.74 -9.74
CA CYS A 255 4.85 15.10 -10.28
C CYS A 255 5.70 14.43 -9.18
N ARG A 256 6.35 13.31 -9.53
CA ARG A 256 7.31 12.65 -8.62
C ARG A 256 8.63 13.41 -8.52
N LEU A 257 9.07 14.03 -9.62
CA LEU A 257 10.28 14.85 -9.72
C LEU A 257 9.96 16.34 -9.53
N ALA A 258 9.17 16.66 -8.51
CA ALA A 258 8.89 18.04 -8.15
C ALA A 258 10.20 18.78 -7.79
N CYS A 259 10.38 19.99 -8.30
CA CYS A 259 11.39 20.92 -7.79
C CYS A 259 11.13 21.17 -6.30
N LYS A 260 12.06 20.77 -5.44
CA LYS A 260 11.94 20.95 -3.99
C LYS A 260 12.65 22.24 -3.61
N PHE A 261 11.92 23.15 -2.97
CA PHE A 261 12.50 24.42 -2.51
C PHE A 261 12.49 24.51 -0.98
N ARG A 262 13.57 25.04 -0.41
CA ARG A 262 13.67 25.48 0.97
C ARG A 262 12.99 26.84 1.09
N ARG A 263 12.05 26.94 2.02
CA ARG A 263 11.28 28.17 2.25
C ARG A 263 12.20 29.25 2.80
N GLY A 264 12.16 30.44 2.19
CA GLY A 264 12.81 31.64 2.74
C GLY A 264 11.99 32.28 3.86
N GLU A 265 12.34 33.52 4.20
CA GLU A 265 11.57 34.36 5.12
C GLU A 265 10.66 35.29 4.32
N TRP A 266 9.44 35.51 4.82
CA TRP A 266 8.52 36.47 4.21
C TRP A 266 9.05 37.89 4.40
N SER A 267 8.98 38.70 3.35
CA SER A 267 9.20 40.14 3.45
C SER A 267 8.18 40.78 4.38
N ASP A 268 8.48 42.00 4.81
CA ASP A 268 7.48 42.87 5.40
C ASP A 268 6.33 43.12 4.40
N CYS A 269 5.16 43.44 4.95
CA CYS A 269 4.00 43.77 4.14
C CYS A 269 4.19 45.15 3.52
N ASP A 270 4.12 45.24 2.20
CA ASP A 270 4.12 46.52 1.50
C ASP A 270 2.77 47.23 1.72
N GLU A 271 2.80 48.44 2.27
CA GLU A 271 1.62 49.23 2.61
C GLU A 271 0.78 49.61 1.39
N HIS A 272 1.41 49.77 0.22
CA HIS A 272 0.72 50.20 -0.99
C HIS A 272 0.05 49.03 -1.71
N THR A 273 0.73 47.88 -1.81
CA THR A 273 0.21 46.72 -2.53
C THR A 273 -0.54 45.73 -1.64
N LEU A 274 -0.37 45.82 -0.31
CA LEU A 274 -0.87 44.85 0.69
C LEU A 274 -0.45 43.40 0.38
N LEU A 275 0.72 43.25 -0.25
CA LEU A 275 1.34 41.97 -0.56
C LEU A 275 2.64 41.82 0.23
N MET A 276 2.96 40.58 0.58
CA MET A 276 4.28 40.17 1.05
C MET A 276 4.84 39.14 0.08
N THR A 277 6.15 39.18 -0.13
CA THR A 277 6.84 38.28 -1.05
C THR A 277 7.80 37.40 -0.27
N ARG A 278 8.15 36.24 -0.83
CA ARG A 278 9.14 35.34 -0.25
C ARG A 278 9.88 34.61 -1.35
N VAL A 279 11.20 34.58 -1.21
CA VAL A 279 12.08 33.84 -2.13
C VAL A 279 12.39 32.47 -1.53
N ASP A 280 11.96 31.40 -2.20
CA ASP A 280 12.36 30.03 -1.86
C ASP A 280 13.59 29.61 -2.68
N THR A 281 14.52 28.87 -2.08
CA THR A 281 15.78 28.40 -2.72
C THR A 281 15.74 26.91 -3.05
N LEU A 282 16.29 26.47 -4.18
CA LEU A 282 16.25 25.07 -4.60
C LEU A 282 17.06 24.16 -3.65
N VAL A 283 16.48 23.03 -3.25
CA VAL A 283 17.14 22.02 -2.40
C VAL A 283 18.11 21.19 -3.25
N LYS A 284 19.34 21.02 -2.75
CA LYS A 284 20.39 20.20 -3.37
C LYS A 284 19.88 18.78 -3.67
N GLY A 285 20.00 18.35 -4.93
CA GLY A 285 19.49 17.05 -5.41
C GLY A 285 18.15 17.11 -6.16
N SER A 286 17.59 18.29 -6.38
CA SER A 286 16.48 18.51 -7.34
C SER A 286 17.00 18.48 -8.79
N SER A 287 16.10 18.33 -9.77
CA SER A 287 16.46 18.33 -11.20
C SER A 287 17.18 19.62 -11.60
N LYS A 288 18.12 19.55 -12.55
CA LYS A 288 18.83 20.72 -13.11
C LYS A 288 17.92 21.63 -13.95
N GLU A 289 16.76 21.12 -14.35
CA GLU A 289 15.72 21.89 -15.10
C GLU A 289 14.90 22.81 -14.18
N CYS A 290 15.13 22.77 -12.88
CA CYS A 290 14.44 23.63 -11.91
C CYS A 290 15.14 24.98 -11.77
N ASP A 291 14.36 26.05 -11.63
CA ASP A 291 14.89 27.36 -11.25
C ASP A 291 15.61 27.30 -9.91
N LEU A 292 16.72 28.04 -9.78
CA LEU A 292 17.50 28.10 -8.55
C LEU A 292 16.71 28.73 -7.40
N THR A 293 15.84 29.67 -7.73
CA THR A 293 14.98 30.39 -6.79
C THR A 293 13.60 30.58 -7.39
N ARG A 294 12.57 30.62 -6.54
CA ARG A 294 11.23 31.05 -6.95
C ARG A 294 10.69 32.09 -5.97
N GLU A 295 9.94 33.03 -6.49
CA GLU A 295 9.25 34.03 -5.70
C GLU A 295 7.78 33.63 -5.50
N ILE A 296 7.29 33.75 -4.28
CA ILE A 296 5.89 33.52 -3.93
C ILE A 296 5.34 34.80 -3.32
N THR A 297 4.26 35.30 -3.89
CA THR A 297 3.53 36.46 -3.36
C THR A 297 2.27 36.00 -2.62
N LYS A 298 1.94 36.67 -1.52
CA LYS A 298 0.74 36.40 -0.72
C LYS A 298 0.16 37.71 -0.20
N LYS A 299 -1.17 37.77 -0.08
CA LYS A 299 -1.86 38.88 0.58
C LYS A 299 -1.52 38.93 2.08
N CYS A 300 -1.28 40.13 2.59
CA CYS A 300 -1.06 40.34 4.02
C CYS A 300 -2.31 39.99 4.84
N LYS A 301 -2.10 39.53 6.06
CA LYS A 301 -3.21 39.30 7.00
C LYS A 301 -3.54 40.64 7.65
N ARG A 302 -4.78 41.12 7.46
CA ARG A 302 -5.34 42.24 8.23
C ARG A 302 -5.63 41.79 9.65
#